data_AF-A0AAX3E749-F1
#
_entry.id   AF-A0AAX3E749-F1
#
_cell.length_a   1.000
_cell.length_b   1.000
_cell.length_c   1.000
_cell.angle_alpha   90.00
_cell.angle_beta   90.00
_cell.angle_gamma   90.00
#
_symmetry.space_group_name_H-M   'P 1'
#
loop_
_entity.id
_entity.type
_entity.pdbx_description
1 polymer ?
#
loop_
_entity_poly.entity_id
_entity_poly.type
_entity_poly.pdbx_seq_one_letter_code
_entity_poly.pdbx_strand_id
1 'polypeptide(L)'
;MNGKIEMRAFSVLLALLLVSVVVVSTASAQTGIDAIAEEELADSVIITPDFSSQDIVVSPSLGEDDLITLVFPESWIKDRNSADYSDRVELVDAHVLLKNECFDEKTGLRYFSPVQVTEAQSLSVLRIPKKMFELSLAMNDGSISFPMKYFTAYPDMQTMLSEVRVATPSEPEVYSPENARSASYVSPPLHGEWAQYNVNSQYAGRPVHLEGLIKPGSFTNNGHEGAIYHEREIYLDGGDAIEYIFYYDEDYYGDKVWLGAAIYDNSDSFQGCPTIKWFDATSRHWYDYDFTISSAGTYYIWFRDCTTGSWKEHIYYDNDDPSASINRICGSAEIYADVPVQYSFEAITDRMIDEYVRTNDGLTKLPGEVFSWAAYTGEDRTYCFMNAWIASGRITTYHECDSTL
;
A
#
# COMPACT_ATOMS: atom_id res chain seq x y z
N MET A 1 3.79 -45.90 -81.65
CA MET A 1 4.06 -44.52 -82.11
C MET A 1 3.02 -43.61 -81.48
N ASN A 2 3.48 -42.59 -80.74
CA ASN A 2 2.84 -41.34 -80.28
C ASN A 2 1.39 -41.44 -79.75
N GLY A 3 1.11 -41.27 -78.45
CA GLY A 3 1.35 -40.07 -77.62
C GLY A 3 0.13 -39.14 -77.77
N LYS A 4 -0.57 -38.60 -76.75
CA LYS A 4 -0.29 -38.36 -75.34
C LYS A 4 -1.65 -38.16 -74.60
N ILE A 5 -1.69 -38.63 -73.35
CA ILE A 5 -2.22 -37.99 -72.13
C ILE A 5 -3.62 -37.34 -72.19
N GLU A 6 -4.61 -37.98 -71.55
CA GLU A 6 -5.28 -37.52 -70.31
C GLU A 6 -6.45 -38.45 -69.97
N MET A 7 -6.29 -39.25 -68.91
CA MET A 7 -7.36 -39.84 -68.06
C MET A 7 -6.76 -40.92 -67.16
N ARG A 8 -6.65 -40.66 -65.85
CA ARG A 8 -6.87 -41.62 -64.74
C ARG A 8 -7.24 -40.77 -63.50
N ALA A 9 -8.41 -40.85 -62.86
CA ALA A 9 -9.18 -41.97 -62.29
C ALA A 9 -8.91 -42.19 -60.79
N PHE A 10 -9.99 -42.56 -60.09
CA PHE A 10 -10.13 -43.10 -58.72
C PHE A 10 -10.02 -42.12 -57.53
N SER A 11 -11.06 -41.87 -56.71
CA SER A 11 -11.95 -42.75 -55.91
C SER A 11 -11.34 -43.26 -54.59
N VAL A 12 -11.99 -42.86 -53.49
CA VAL A 12 -12.40 -43.67 -52.31
C VAL A 12 -11.53 -43.64 -51.03
N LEU A 13 -12.26 -43.37 -49.92
CA LEU A 13 -12.03 -43.65 -48.48
C LEU A 13 -11.03 -42.78 -47.69
N LEU A 14 -11.51 -42.06 -46.66
CA LEU A 14 -11.57 -42.55 -45.25
C LEU A 14 -12.06 -41.44 -44.27
N ALA A 15 -12.95 -41.82 -43.33
CA ALA A 15 -13.19 -41.23 -41.99
C ALA A 15 -13.78 -39.79 -41.91
N LEU A 16 -14.91 -39.46 -41.28
CA LEU A 16 -15.60 -39.94 -40.05
C LEU A 16 -17.10 -39.49 -40.16
N LEU A 17 -18.13 -40.35 -40.06
CA LEU A 17 -18.81 -40.83 -38.83
C LEU A 17 -18.90 -39.73 -37.73
N LEU A 18 -20.01 -39.36 -37.08
CA LEU A 18 -21.37 -39.90 -36.91
C LEU A 18 -22.15 -38.88 -36.05
N VAL A 19 -23.47 -38.82 -36.29
CA VAL A 19 -24.54 -38.69 -35.27
C VAL A 19 -24.85 -37.29 -34.74
N SER A 20 -25.85 -36.73 -35.42
CA SER A 20 -26.95 -35.96 -34.85
C SER A 20 -27.73 -36.74 -33.79
N VAL A 21 -27.85 -36.19 -32.57
CA VAL A 21 -28.95 -36.48 -31.63
C VAL A 21 -29.48 -35.16 -31.07
N VAL A 22 -30.79 -35.03 -31.22
CA VAL A 22 -31.66 -34.00 -30.64
C VAL A 22 -31.61 -34.05 -29.10
N VAL A 23 -31.49 -32.92 -28.43
CA VAL A 23 -31.89 -32.77 -27.03
C VAL A 23 -32.83 -31.58 -26.87
N VAL A 24 -33.95 -31.87 -26.24
CA VAL A 24 -35.09 -31.01 -25.93
C VAL A 24 -34.73 -30.02 -24.81
N SER A 25 -35.33 -28.84 -24.89
CA SER A 25 -35.36 -27.78 -23.88
C SER A 25 -35.79 -28.23 -22.49
N THR A 26 -35.01 -27.87 -21.47
CA THR A 26 -35.51 -27.57 -20.12
C THR A 26 -35.07 -26.17 -19.76
N ALA A 27 -36.02 -25.25 -19.71
CA ALA A 27 -35.85 -23.99 -19.00
C ALA A 27 -35.60 -24.30 -17.52
N SER A 28 -34.50 -23.78 -16.98
CA SER A 28 -34.34 -23.54 -15.56
C SER A 28 -34.03 -22.07 -15.42
N ALA A 29 -34.93 -21.35 -14.75
CA ALA A 29 -34.70 -19.98 -14.33
C ALA A 29 -33.45 -19.96 -13.42
N GLN A 30 -32.46 -19.16 -13.79
CA GLN A 30 -31.54 -18.59 -12.82
C GLN A 30 -31.57 -17.09 -13.04
N THR A 31 -32.19 -16.47 -12.06
CA THR A 31 -32.34 -15.04 -11.80
C THR A 31 -31.02 -14.31 -12.02
N GLY A 32 -31.11 -13.17 -12.70
CA GLY A 32 -29.99 -12.26 -12.88
C GLY A 32 -29.41 -11.85 -11.53
N ILE A 33 -28.10 -12.03 -11.42
CA ILE A 33 -27.21 -11.27 -10.56
C ILE A 33 -25.97 -11.02 -11.43
N ASP A 34 -25.90 -9.78 -11.91
CA ASP A 34 -24.71 -8.97 -12.19
C ASP A 34 -23.58 -9.55 -13.02
N ALA A 35 -23.79 -9.58 -14.34
CA ALA A 35 -22.72 -9.41 -15.32
C ALA A 35 -22.40 -7.91 -15.56
N ILE A 36 -22.94 -7.01 -14.72
CA ILE A 36 -22.70 -5.56 -14.77
C ILE A 36 -21.45 -5.19 -13.92
N ALA A 37 -20.97 -6.07 -13.04
CA ALA A 37 -19.98 -5.68 -12.02
C ALA A 37 -18.50 -5.68 -12.46
N GLU A 38 -18.06 -6.52 -13.42
CA GLU A 38 -16.62 -6.62 -13.73
C GLU A 38 -16.10 -5.53 -14.69
N GLU A 39 -16.94 -5.00 -15.57
CA GLU A 39 -16.55 -3.96 -16.54
C GLU A 39 -16.61 -2.55 -15.91
N GLU A 40 -17.55 -2.32 -14.97
CA GLU A 40 -17.73 -1.04 -14.28
C GLU A 40 -16.65 -0.82 -13.19
N LEU A 41 -16.19 -1.89 -12.52
CA LEU A 41 -15.07 -1.84 -11.57
C LEU A 41 -13.70 -1.63 -12.23
N ALA A 42 -13.55 -1.89 -13.53
CA ALA A 42 -12.27 -1.68 -14.23
C ALA A 42 -12.02 -0.20 -14.56
N ASP A 43 -13.08 0.61 -14.65
CA ASP A 43 -13.01 2.00 -15.09
C ASP A 43 -13.23 3.03 -13.96
N SER A 44 -13.63 2.63 -12.75
CA SER A 44 -13.69 3.55 -11.61
C SER A 44 -12.30 3.77 -11.03
N VAL A 45 -11.73 4.96 -11.24
CA VAL A 45 -10.56 5.46 -10.52
C VAL A 45 -10.99 6.67 -9.69
N ILE A 46 -10.36 6.86 -8.53
CA ILE A 46 -10.49 8.11 -7.78
C ILE A 46 -9.56 9.12 -8.43
N ILE A 47 -10.03 10.37 -8.41
CA ILE A 47 -9.30 11.52 -8.92
C ILE A 47 -8.95 12.35 -7.70
N THR A 48 -7.65 12.53 -7.45
CA THR A 48 -7.16 13.12 -6.20
C THR A 48 -7.54 14.58 -6.10
N PRO A 49 -8.26 15.04 -5.06
CA PRO A 49 -8.59 16.45 -4.92
C PRO A 49 -7.35 17.35 -4.96
N ASP A 50 -7.49 18.53 -5.57
CA ASP A 50 -6.43 19.52 -5.53
C ASP A 50 -6.19 20.02 -4.09
N PHE A 51 -5.11 19.54 -3.49
CA PHE A 51 -4.63 19.92 -2.16
C PHE A 51 -3.71 21.15 -2.17
N SER A 52 -3.33 21.69 -3.34
CA SER A 52 -2.38 22.82 -3.45
C SER A 52 -2.88 24.10 -2.77
N SER A 53 -4.20 24.20 -2.54
CA SER A 53 -4.86 25.35 -1.92
C SER A 53 -5.25 25.13 -0.45
N GLN A 54 -4.92 23.98 0.14
CA GLN A 54 -5.33 23.60 1.50
C GLN A 54 -4.17 23.71 2.50
N ASP A 55 -4.51 23.88 3.79
CA ASP A 55 -3.52 23.80 4.86
C ASP A 55 -2.97 22.36 4.97
N ILE A 56 -1.65 22.21 4.96
CA ILE A 56 -0.98 20.94 5.21
C ILE A 56 -0.69 20.84 6.71
N VAL A 57 -1.48 20.01 7.40
CA VAL A 57 -1.28 19.70 8.81
C VAL A 57 -0.47 18.40 8.93
N VAL A 58 0.79 18.55 9.31
CA VAL A 58 1.72 17.43 9.51
C VAL A 58 1.41 16.74 10.82
N SER A 59 1.14 15.44 10.72
CA SER A 59 0.88 14.61 11.88
C SER A 59 2.15 14.39 12.71
N PRO A 60 2.00 14.43 14.04
CA PRO A 60 3.13 14.23 14.93
C PRO A 60 3.62 12.78 14.89
N SER A 61 4.89 12.59 15.24
CA SER A 61 5.42 11.26 15.51
C SER A 61 4.80 10.66 16.77
N LEU A 62 4.60 9.34 16.78
CA LEU A 62 4.13 8.62 17.95
C LEU A 62 5.10 8.77 19.14
N GLY A 63 4.55 8.96 20.33
CA GLY A 63 5.30 8.99 21.58
C GLY A 63 5.60 7.59 22.12
N GLU A 64 6.44 7.51 23.15
CA GLU A 64 6.80 6.22 23.77
C GLU A 64 5.59 5.43 24.29
N ASP A 65 4.55 6.12 24.78
CA ASP A 65 3.34 5.49 25.32
C ASP A 65 2.51 4.75 24.26
N ASP A 66 2.67 5.11 22.99
CA ASP A 66 1.97 4.52 21.84
C ASP A 66 2.80 3.42 21.15
N LEU A 67 4.05 3.23 21.58
CA LEU A 67 4.94 2.21 21.05
C LEU A 67 5.03 1.00 21.99
N ILE A 68 5.33 -0.15 21.41
CA ILE A 68 5.75 -1.33 22.15
C ILE A 68 7.17 -1.72 21.73
N THR A 69 8.02 -1.96 22.73
CA THR A 69 9.39 -2.45 22.52
C THR A 69 9.49 -3.90 22.99
N LEU A 70 9.77 -4.81 22.06
CA LEU A 70 10.02 -6.21 22.33
C LEU A 70 11.50 -6.52 22.12
N VAL A 71 12.14 -7.10 23.14
CA VAL A 71 13.56 -7.42 23.15
C VAL A 71 13.73 -8.93 23.18
N PHE A 72 14.50 -9.44 22.22
CA PHE A 72 14.75 -10.86 22.05
C PHE A 72 16.24 -11.15 22.14
N PRO A 73 16.69 -12.19 22.85
CA PRO A 73 18.00 -12.78 22.56
C PRO A 73 18.03 -13.22 21.09
N GLU A 74 19.12 -12.95 20.35
CA GLU A 74 19.19 -13.39 18.95
C GLU A 74 19.02 -14.90 18.78
N SER A 75 19.47 -15.70 19.75
CA SER A 75 19.25 -17.15 19.76
C SER A 75 17.76 -17.50 19.79
N TRP A 76 16.94 -16.73 20.51
CA TRP A 76 15.51 -16.97 20.61
C TRP A 76 14.82 -16.84 19.24
N ILE A 77 15.21 -15.82 18.46
CA ILE A 77 14.72 -15.59 17.10
C ILE A 77 15.22 -16.71 16.18
N LYS A 78 16.52 -17.03 16.20
CA LYS A 78 17.11 -18.08 15.34
C LYS A 78 16.50 -19.47 15.57
N ASP A 79 16.16 -19.80 16.81
CA ASP A 79 15.60 -21.10 17.17
C ASP A 79 14.13 -21.28 16.72
N ARG A 80 13.42 -20.16 16.45
CA ARG A 80 11.97 -20.14 16.19
C ARG A 80 11.59 -19.67 14.80
N ASN A 81 12.46 -18.90 14.16
CA ASN A 81 12.21 -18.47 12.80
C ASN A 81 12.51 -19.62 11.83
N SER A 82 11.54 -19.96 10.99
CA SER A 82 11.75 -21.01 9.99
C SER A 82 12.79 -20.54 8.97
N ALA A 83 13.61 -21.47 8.46
CA ALA A 83 14.54 -21.17 7.36
C ALA A 83 13.79 -20.88 6.04
N ASP A 84 12.47 -21.14 6.00
CA ASP A 84 11.65 -21.06 4.80
C ASP A 84 11.31 -19.61 4.43
N TYR A 85 11.41 -18.66 5.37
CA TYR A 85 11.16 -17.25 5.14
C TYR A 85 12.26 -16.35 5.72
N SER A 86 13.26 -16.01 4.89
CA SER A 86 14.40 -15.17 5.32
C SER A 86 14.07 -13.69 5.50
N ASP A 87 12.91 -13.24 5.03
CA ASP A 87 12.50 -11.82 4.97
C ASP A 87 11.54 -11.40 6.09
N ARG A 88 11.17 -12.33 6.98
CA ARG A 88 10.27 -12.10 8.11
C ARG A 88 10.72 -12.85 9.35
N VAL A 89 10.13 -12.49 10.49
CA VAL A 89 10.29 -13.18 11.76
C VAL A 89 8.92 -13.65 12.23
N GLU A 90 8.77 -14.96 12.37
CA GLU A 90 7.59 -15.57 12.99
C GLU A 90 7.75 -15.64 14.50
N LEU A 91 6.88 -14.92 15.21
CA LEU A 91 6.78 -14.91 16.67
C LEU A 91 5.65 -15.85 17.09
N VAL A 92 6.00 -17.11 17.38
CA VAL A 92 5.09 -18.11 17.94
C VAL A 92 4.85 -17.87 19.43
N ASP A 93 3.72 -18.38 19.93
CA ASP A 93 3.28 -18.21 21.32
C ASP A 93 3.20 -16.74 21.74
N ALA A 94 2.61 -15.89 20.90
CA ALA A 94 2.69 -14.44 21.04
C ALA A 94 2.20 -13.90 22.41
N HIS A 95 1.35 -14.67 23.12
CA HIS A 95 0.94 -14.41 24.50
C HIS A 95 2.10 -14.44 25.54
N VAL A 96 3.22 -15.13 25.25
CA VAL A 96 4.40 -15.14 26.13
C VAL A 96 5.31 -13.94 25.94
N LEU A 97 5.15 -13.18 24.86
CA LEU A 97 6.01 -12.04 24.52
C LEU A 97 5.99 -10.94 25.58
N LEU A 98 4.86 -10.81 26.28
CA LEU A 98 4.61 -9.76 27.28
C LEU A 98 4.91 -10.21 28.71
N LYS A 99 5.56 -11.38 28.92
CA LYS A 99 5.74 -11.95 30.28
C LYS A 99 6.72 -11.18 31.16
N ASN A 100 7.86 -10.76 30.61
CA ASN A 100 8.91 -10.11 31.38
C ASN A 100 8.94 -8.63 31.00
N GLU A 101 8.13 -7.84 31.69
CA GLU A 101 8.18 -6.38 31.60
C GLU A 101 9.39 -5.85 32.38
N CYS A 102 10.16 -4.99 31.74
CA CYS A 102 11.30 -4.29 32.31
C CYS A 102 11.14 -2.79 32.08
N PHE A 103 11.63 -2.00 33.05
CA PHE A 103 11.70 -0.55 32.95
C PHE A 103 13.11 -0.10 33.31
N ASP A 104 13.76 0.63 32.41
CA ASP A 104 15.06 1.24 32.67
C ASP A 104 14.85 2.70 33.11
N GLU A 105 15.10 2.99 34.39
CA GLU A 105 14.87 4.31 34.97
C GLU A 105 15.74 5.41 34.35
N LYS A 106 16.90 5.05 33.79
CA LYS A 106 17.87 6.02 33.26
C LYS A 106 17.43 6.55 31.89
N THR A 107 16.93 5.66 31.04
CA THR A 107 16.46 5.99 29.69
C THR A 107 14.97 6.32 29.68
N GLY A 108 14.20 5.78 30.64
CA GLY A 108 12.74 5.82 30.62
C GLY A 108 12.13 4.77 29.69
N LEU A 109 12.92 3.85 29.13
CA LEU A 109 12.43 2.82 28.22
C LEU A 109 11.71 1.71 28.98
N ARG A 110 10.49 1.40 28.53
CA ARG A 110 9.77 0.19 28.90
C ARG A 110 9.89 -0.84 27.78
N TYR A 111 10.25 -2.07 28.11
CA TYR A 111 10.32 -3.15 27.13
C TYR A 111 9.85 -4.48 27.69
N PHE A 112 9.46 -5.38 26.80
CA PHE A 112 9.06 -6.74 27.14
C PHE A 112 10.01 -7.75 26.52
N SER A 113 10.19 -8.89 27.17
CA SER A 113 10.92 -10.01 26.59
C SER A 113 10.23 -11.34 26.88
N PRO A 114 10.25 -12.31 25.95
CA PRO A 114 9.71 -13.65 26.21
C PRO A 114 10.51 -14.42 27.26
N VAL A 115 11.77 -14.04 27.50
CA VAL A 115 12.67 -14.68 28.47
C VAL A 115 13.50 -13.62 29.20
N GLN A 116 14.17 -13.99 30.29
CA GLN A 116 15.11 -13.08 30.93
C GLN A 116 16.29 -12.79 30.00
N VAL A 117 16.57 -11.51 29.76
CA VAL A 117 17.69 -11.04 28.95
C VAL A 117 18.93 -10.85 29.83
N THR A 118 20.10 -11.28 29.35
CA THR A 118 21.38 -11.06 30.02
C THR A 118 22.11 -9.86 29.43
N GLU A 119 23.02 -9.24 30.19
CA GLU A 119 23.68 -8.01 29.75
C GLU A 119 24.56 -8.18 28.51
N ALA A 120 25.21 -9.34 28.33
CA ALA A 120 26.27 -9.53 27.33
C ALA A 120 25.85 -10.29 26.06
N GLN A 121 24.58 -10.68 25.95
CA GLN A 121 24.10 -11.43 24.77
C GLN A 121 23.62 -10.47 23.67
N SER A 122 23.79 -10.87 22.41
CA SER A 122 23.26 -10.12 21.27
C SER A 122 21.74 -10.16 21.25
N LEU A 123 21.15 -9.03 20.90
CA LEU A 123 19.72 -8.75 20.99
C LEU A 123 19.16 -8.37 19.63
N SER A 124 17.93 -8.79 19.39
CA SER A 124 17.10 -8.31 18.31
C SER A 124 15.92 -7.57 18.95
N VAL A 125 15.62 -6.37 18.47
CA VAL A 125 14.62 -5.48 19.06
C VAL A 125 13.60 -5.11 18.01
N LEU A 126 12.33 -5.41 18.30
CA LEU A 126 11.19 -4.97 17.52
C LEU A 126 10.54 -3.78 18.23
N ARG A 127 10.42 -2.65 17.54
CA ARG A 127 9.76 -1.47 18.07
C ARG A 127 8.75 -0.91 17.06
N ILE A 128 7.48 -1.08 17.39
CA ILE A 128 6.33 -0.82 16.51
C ILE A 128 5.19 -0.15 17.28
N PRO A 129 4.19 0.42 16.61
CA PRO A 129 2.98 0.90 17.27
C PRO A 129 2.32 -0.20 18.09
N LYS A 130 1.97 0.11 19.34
CA LYS A 130 1.32 -0.83 20.26
C LYS A 130 0.02 -1.36 19.65
N LYS A 131 -0.75 -0.49 19.00
CA LYS A 131 -2.01 -0.87 18.37
C LYS A 131 -1.82 -1.82 17.19
N MET A 132 -0.78 -1.63 16.39
CA MET A 132 -0.40 -2.56 15.32
C MET A 132 -0.09 -3.96 15.89
N PHE A 133 0.68 -4.02 16.98
CA PHE A 133 0.95 -5.29 17.67
C PHE A 133 -0.33 -5.96 18.20
N GLU A 134 -1.22 -5.20 18.84
CA GLU A 134 -2.50 -5.69 19.35
C GLU A 134 -3.41 -6.25 18.24
N LEU A 135 -3.50 -5.56 17.10
CA LEU A 135 -4.27 -6.05 15.95
C LEU A 135 -3.67 -7.33 15.38
N SER A 136 -2.34 -7.38 15.23
CA SER A 136 -1.64 -8.59 14.78
C SER A 136 -1.89 -9.78 15.70
N LEU A 137 -1.94 -9.56 17.02
CA LEU A 137 -2.31 -10.58 18.01
C LEU A 137 -3.77 -11.02 17.87
N ALA A 138 -4.69 -10.10 17.61
CA ALA A 138 -6.12 -10.40 17.50
C ALA A 138 -6.46 -11.17 16.22
N MET A 139 -5.67 -11.01 15.16
CA MET A 139 -5.88 -11.67 13.87
C MET A 139 -5.40 -13.12 13.82
N ASN A 140 -4.62 -13.58 14.81
CA ASN A 140 -4.00 -14.91 14.78
C ASN A 140 -4.13 -15.64 16.12
N ASP A 141 -4.36 -16.96 16.06
CA ASP A 141 -4.45 -17.86 17.22
C ASP A 141 -3.07 -18.17 17.87
N GLY A 142 -2.19 -17.18 17.95
CA GLY A 142 -0.95 -17.24 18.73
C GLY A 142 0.37 -17.14 17.97
N SER A 143 0.36 -17.02 16.64
CA SER A 143 1.55 -16.72 15.84
C SER A 143 1.40 -15.40 15.09
N ILE A 144 2.35 -14.50 15.23
CA ILE A 144 2.37 -13.23 14.48
C ILE A 144 3.67 -13.13 13.68
N SER A 145 3.62 -12.54 12.50
CA SER A 145 4.79 -12.34 11.66
C SER A 145 5.03 -10.85 11.47
N PHE A 146 6.29 -10.44 11.53
CA PHE A 146 6.72 -9.08 11.17
C PHE A 146 7.89 -9.15 10.19
N PRO A 147 8.00 -8.20 9.25
CA PRO A 147 9.16 -8.11 8.37
C PRO A 147 10.48 -8.01 9.15
N MET A 148 11.53 -8.68 8.67
CA MET A 148 12.86 -8.65 9.30
C MET A 148 13.40 -7.22 9.40
N LYS A 149 13.05 -6.34 8.45
CA LYS A 149 13.41 -4.91 8.44
C LYS A 149 12.88 -4.11 9.65
N TYR A 150 11.92 -4.65 10.42
CA TYR A 150 11.43 -4.00 11.64
C TYR A 150 12.31 -4.30 12.86
N PHE A 151 13.22 -5.28 12.74
CA PHE A 151 14.09 -5.70 13.83
C PHE A 151 15.45 -4.99 13.74
N THR A 152 15.84 -4.33 14.83
CA THR A 152 17.17 -3.75 14.99
C THR A 152 18.03 -4.68 15.83
N ALA A 153 19.24 -5.01 15.36
CA ALA A 153 20.20 -5.83 16.09
C ALA A 153 21.11 -4.96 16.97
N TYR A 154 21.35 -5.41 18.20
CA TYR A 154 22.29 -4.79 19.13
C TYR A 154 23.25 -5.86 19.67
N PRO A 155 24.54 -5.54 19.85
CA PRO A 155 25.52 -6.51 20.33
C PRO A 155 25.28 -6.93 21.79
N ASP A 156 24.69 -6.04 22.60
CA ASP A 156 24.45 -6.23 24.03
C ASP A 156 23.38 -5.25 24.57
N MET A 157 22.96 -5.47 25.82
CA MET A 157 21.92 -4.67 26.49
C MET A 157 22.36 -3.22 26.71
N GLN A 158 23.63 -2.99 27.02
CA GLN A 158 24.15 -1.66 27.31
C GLN A 158 24.12 -0.77 26.07
N THR A 159 24.56 -1.33 24.94
CA THR A 159 24.55 -0.67 23.63
C THR A 159 23.12 -0.34 23.24
N MET A 160 22.19 -1.31 23.36
CA MET A 160 20.78 -1.08 23.09
C MET A 160 20.22 0.09 23.91
N LEU A 161 20.39 0.11 25.24
CA LEU A 161 19.89 1.20 26.08
C LEU A 161 20.55 2.56 25.76
N SER A 162 21.78 2.57 25.26
CA SER A 162 22.47 3.81 24.91
C SER A 162 22.07 4.38 23.55
N GLU A 163 21.65 3.53 22.62
CA GLU A 163 21.35 3.90 21.23
C GLU A 163 19.85 3.95 20.93
N VAL A 164 19.03 3.22 21.69
CA VAL A 164 17.57 3.23 21.55
C VAL A 164 17.06 4.64 21.86
N ARG A 165 16.47 5.27 20.84
CA ARG A 165 15.90 6.61 20.97
C ARG A 165 14.50 6.49 21.53
N VAL A 166 14.32 6.88 22.79
CA VAL A 166 12.98 7.05 23.39
C VAL A 166 12.21 8.07 22.56
N ALA A 167 11.02 7.67 22.12
CA ALA A 167 10.24 8.48 21.19
C ALA A 167 9.63 9.65 21.97
N THR A 168 9.91 10.85 21.50
CA THR A 168 9.25 12.06 21.99
C THR A 168 8.24 12.47 20.93
N PRO A 169 6.95 12.62 21.28
CA PRO A 169 5.97 13.11 20.31
C PRO A 169 6.40 14.50 19.84
N SER A 170 6.28 14.74 18.53
CA SER A 170 6.42 16.08 18.00
C SER A 170 5.11 16.84 18.16
N GLU A 171 5.15 18.17 18.07
CA GLU A 171 3.93 18.94 17.90
C GLU A 171 3.46 18.85 16.43
N PRO A 172 2.15 18.97 16.16
CA PRO A 172 1.68 19.12 14.78
C PRO A 172 2.22 20.41 14.18
N GLU A 173 2.72 20.33 12.96
CA GLU A 173 3.18 21.49 12.20
C GLU A 173 2.11 21.84 11.15
N VAL A 174 1.76 23.13 11.06
CA VAL A 174 0.79 23.61 10.08
C VAL A 174 1.51 24.46 9.07
N TYR A 175 1.33 24.10 7.81
CA TYR A 175 1.84 24.80 6.65
C TYR A 175 0.63 25.37 5.91
N SER A 176 0.53 26.70 5.87
CA SER A 176 -0.57 27.42 5.20
C SER A 176 -0.04 28.13 3.95
N PRO A 177 -0.68 27.99 2.79
CA PRO A 177 -0.23 28.68 1.59
C PRO A 177 -0.48 30.19 1.71
N GLU A 178 0.53 31.03 1.41
CA GLU A 178 0.45 32.50 1.57
C GLU A 178 -0.67 33.15 0.72
N ASN A 179 -1.13 32.45 -0.32
CA ASN A 179 -2.23 32.87 -1.20
C ASN A 179 -3.27 31.75 -1.37
N ALA A 180 -3.75 31.16 -0.27
CA ALA A 180 -4.85 30.19 -0.29
C ALA A 180 -6.02 30.70 -1.15
N ARG A 181 -6.13 30.22 -2.39
CA ARG A 181 -7.33 30.41 -3.19
C ARG A 181 -8.40 29.52 -2.56
N SER A 182 -9.64 29.97 -2.52
CA SER A 182 -10.74 29.08 -2.12
C SER A 182 -10.67 27.84 -3.01
N ALA A 183 -10.52 26.65 -2.41
CA ALA A 183 -10.54 25.37 -3.11
C ALA A 183 -11.62 25.41 -4.18
N SER A 184 -11.19 25.46 -5.44
CA SER A 184 -12.10 25.55 -6.56
C SER A 184 -12.10 24.17 -7.18
N TYR A 185 -13.25 23.50 -7.16
CA TYR A 185 -13.52 22.28 -7.94
C TYR A 185 -13.53 22.57 -9.45
N VAL A 186 -12.74 23.53 -9.91
CA VAL A 186 -12.57 23.80 -11.34
C VAL A 186 -11.68 22.68 -11.81
N SER A 187 -12.29 21.62 -12.32
CA SER A 187 -11.68 20.51 -13.06
C SER A 187 -10.73 21.10 -14.11
N PRO A 188 -9.43 21.26 -13.82
CA PRO A 188 -8.46 21.56 -14.85
C PRO A 188 -8.40 20.32 -15.75
N PRO A 189 -7.77 20.40 -16.93
CA PRO A 189 -7.38 19.17 -17.62
C PRO A 189 -6.55 18.30 -16.65
N LEU A 190 -7.14 17.18 -16.23
CA LEU A 190 -6.45 16.14 -15.49
C LEU A 190 -5.66 15.31 -16.50
N HIS A 191 -4.39 15.11 -16.19
CA HIS A 191 -3.56 14.10 -16.82
C HIS A 191 -3.33 13.00 -15.78
N GLY A 192 -3.60 11.75 -16.14
CA GLY A 192 -3.53 10.64 -15.21
C GLY A 192 -3.26 9.30 -15.89
N GLU A 193 -2.41 8.48 -15.27
CA GLU A 193 -2.25 7.08 -15.62
C GLU A 193 -2.30 6.20 -14.36
N TRP A 194 -3.09 5.13 -14.42
CA TRP A 194 -3.35 4.22 -13.30
C TRP A 194 -3.01 2.79 -13.69
N ALA A 195 -2.34 2.07 -12.80
CA ALA A 195 -1.94 0.68 -12.97
C ALA A 195 -2.65 -0.21 -11.96
N GLN A 196 -3.69 -0.92 -12.41
CA GLN A 196 -4.65 -1.60 -11.53
C GLN A 196 -4.34 -3.08 -11.33
N TYR A 197 -4.51 -3.55 -10.08
CA TYR A 197 -4.44 -4.95 -9.68
C TYR A 197 -5.65 -5.32 -8.83
N ASN A 198 -6.49 -6.22 -9.33
CA ASN A 198 -7.67 -6.70 -8.62
C ASN A 198 -7.35 -7.94 -7.81
N VAL A 199 -8.05 -8.18 -6.71
CA VAL A 199 -8.01 -9.48 -6.03
C VAL A 199 -8.34 -10.55 -7.05
N ASN A 200 -7.45 -11.54 -7.16
CA ASN A 200 -7.58 -12.64 -8.09
C ASN A 200 -8.90 -13.38 -7.79
N SER A 201 -9.76 -13.55 -8.80
CA SER A 201 -11.06 -14.21 -8.64
C SER A 201 -10.97 -15.66 -8.16
N GLN A 202 -9.81 -16.30 -8.26
CA GLN A 202 -9.54 -17.63 -7.73
C GLN A 202 -9.09 -17.62 -6.26
N TYR A 203 -8.78 -16.46 -5.70
CA TYR A 203 -8.32 -16.29 -4.33
C TYR A 203 -9.53 -16.21 -3.38
N ALA A 204 -9.60 -17.16 -2.44
CA ALA A 204 -10.75 -17.28 -1.53
C ALA A 204 -10.56 -16.51 -0.21
N GLY A 205 -9.32 -16.13 0.14
CA GLY A 205 -9.04 -15.34 1.34
C GLY A 205 -9.47 -13.89 1.14
N ARG A 206 -9.84 -13.20 2.24
CA ARG A 206 -10.15 -11.76 2.17
C ARG A 206 -8.95 -10.97 2.68
N PRO A 207 -8.26 -10.20 1.84
CA PRO A 207 -7.18 -9.32 2.27
C PRO A 207 -7.73 -8.25 3.24
N VAL A 208 -7.13 -8.14 4.42
CA VAL A 208 -7.52 -7.15 5.44
C VAL A 208 -6.36 -6.26 5.86
N HIS A 209 -5.18 -6.53 5.33
CA HIS A 209 -3.97 -5.77 5.58
C HIS A 209 -3.06 -5.77 4.37
N LEU A 210 -2.38 -4.64 4.17
CA LEU A 210 -1.36 -4.43 3.16
C LEU A 210 -0.20 -3.67 3.78
N GLU A 211 1.02 -4.18 3.62
CA GLU A 211 2.23 -3.47 3.99
C GLU A 211 3.22 -3.41 2.83
N GLY A 212 4.04 -2.36 2.84
CA GLY A 212 4.99 -2.12 1.77
C GLY A 212 5.97 -1.01 2.05
N LEU A 213 6.59 -0.53 0.97
CA LEU A 213 7.63 0.48 0.95
C LEU A 213 7.32 1.52 -0.11
N ILE A 214 7.59 2.77 0.20
CA ILE A 214 7.35 3.90 -0.68
C ILE A 214 8.50 4.90 -0.53
N LYS A 215 9.01 5.43 -1.65
CA LYS A 215 10.13 6.37 -1.66
C LYS A 215 9.94 7.46 -2.72
N PRO A 216 9.88 8.75 -2.34
CA PRO A 216 9.84 9.80 -3.33
C PRO A 216 11.22 9.97 -3.94
N GLY A 217 11.27 10.27 -5.24
CA GLY A 217 12.47 10.42 -6.05
C GLY A 217 12.83 11.90 -6.28
N SER A 218 13.26 12.21 -7.51
CA SER A 218 13.56 13.58 -7.92
C SER A 218 12.29 14.40 -8.09
N PHE A 219 12.46 15.71 -7.96
CA PHE A 219 11.45 16.70 -8.31
C PHE A 219 12.16 17.97 -8.78
N THR A 220 11.68 18.53 -9.89
CA THR A 220 12.05 19.83 -10.41
C THR A 220 10.83 20.47 -11.08
N ASN A 221 10.55 21.74 -10.81
CA ASN A 221 9.49 22.50 -11.48
C ASN A 221 10.02 23.88 -11.93
N ASN A 222 10.07 24.13 -13.24
CA ASN A 222 10.58 25.39 -13.79
C ASN A 222 9.48 26.47 -13.97
N GLY A 223 8.48 26.48 -13.09
CA GLY A 223 7.40 27.48 -13.06
C GLY A 223 6.06 27.01 -13.63
N HIS A 224 5.84 25.70 -13.71
CA HIS A 224 4.52 25.13 -13.96
C HIS A 224 3.60 25.38 -12.76
N GLU A 225 2.51 26.11 -13.00
CA GLU A 225 1.41 26.26 -12.05
C GLU A 225 0.55 24.98 -12.09
N GLY A 226 0.53 24.22 -11.00
CA GLY A 226 -0.20 22.95 -10.93
C GLY A 226 0.20 22.09 -9.72
N ALA A 227 -0.47 20.94 -9.58
CA ALA A 227 -0.16 19.95 -8.55
C ALA A 227 0.18 18.61 -9.19
N ILE A 228 1.20 17.93 -8.64
CA ILE A 228 1.63 16.61 -9.08
C ILE A 228 1.47 15.63 -7.92
N TYR A 229 0.73 14.55 -8.18
CA TYR A 229 0.46 13.48 -7.22
C TYR A 229 0.93 12.14 -7.76
N HIS A 230 1.71 11.41 -6.97
CA HIS A 230 2.05 10.02 -7.25
C HIS A 230 1.62 9.16 -6.09
N GLU A 231 0.90 8.06 -6.36
CA GLU A 231 0.08 7.48 -5.31
C GLU A 231 0.03 5.95 -5.31
N ARG A 232 -0.23 5.40 -4.13
CA ARG A 232 -0.68 4.04 -3.95
C ARG A 232 -2.11 4.07 -3.45
N GLU A 233 -3.04 3.61 -4.26
CA GLU A 233 -4.45 3.57 -3.93
C GLU A 233 -4.84 2.15 -3.50
N ILE A 234 -5.72 2.05 -2.51
CA ILE A 234 -6.22 0.82 -1.92
C ILE A 234 -7.74 0.94 -1.88
N TYR A 235 -8.41 0.15 -2.72
CA TYR A 235 -9.87 0.13 -2.81
C TYR A 235 -10.43 -1.00 -1.94
N LEU A 236 -11.51 -0.69 -1.25
CA LEU A 236 -12.14 -1.58 -0.29
C LEU A 236 -13.51 -2.08 -0.79
N ASP A 237 -13.98 -3.18 -0.21
CA ASP A 237 -15.22 -3.84 -0.63
C ASP A 237 -16.52 -3.12 -0.22
N GLY A 238 -16.46 -2.16 0.69
CA GLY A 238 -17.58 -1.29 1.07
C GLY A 238 -17.74 -0.05 0.19
N GLY A 239 -16.86 0.16 -0.79
CA GLY A 239 -16.84 1.36 -1.62
C GLY A 239 -15.90 2.45 -1.10
N ASP A 240 -15.17 2.21 -0.01
CA ASP A 240 -14.15 3.13 0.49
C ASP A 240 -12.83 2.98 -0.26
N ALA A 241 -11.97 3.99 -0.12
CA ALA A 241 -10.61 3.91 -0.59
C ALA A 241 -9.63 4.66 0.30
N ILE A 242 -8.37 4.25 0.23
CA ILE A 242 -7.24 4.93 0.83
C ILE A 242 -6.24 5.26 -0.27
N GLU A 243 -5.70 6.47 -0.27
CA GLU A 243 -4.58 6.86 -1.12
C GLU A 243 -3.38 7.25 -0.27
N TYR A 244 -2.23 6.64 -0.55
CA TYR A 244 -0.96 7.13 -0.08
C TYR A 244 -0.37 8.06 -1.12
N ILE A 245 -0.34 9.35 -0.82
CA ILE A 245 -0.11 10.40 -1.81
C ILE A 245 1.26 11.00 -1.58
N PHE A 246 2.13 10.98 -2.59
CA PHE A 246 3.20 11.96 -2.66
C PHE A 246 2.73 13.20 -3.37
N TYR A 247 2.68 14.31 -2.63
CA TYR A 247 2.44 15.64 -3.17
C TYR A 247 3.77 16.39 -3.27
N TYR A 248 4.14 16.74 -4.50
CA TYR A 248 5.37 17.47 -4.82
C TYR A 248 5.06 18.97 -4.93
N ASP A 249 5.40 19.72 -3.88
CA ASP A 249 5.05 21.14 -3.75
C ASP A 249 6.30 22.02 -3.90
N GLU A 250 6.42 22.69 -5.05
CA GLU A 250 7.49 23.67 -5.31
C GLU A 250 7.03 25.12 -5.15
N ASP A 251 5.75 25.42 -5.41
CA ASP A 251 5.23 26.78 -5.45
C ASP A 251 5.12 27.42 -4.06
N TYR A 252 4.87 26.64 -3.01
CA TYR A 252 4.49 27.18 -1.69
C TYR A 252 5.51 26.94 -0.58
N TYR A 253 6.28 25.85 -0.63
CA TYR A 253 7.14 25.47 0.51
C TYR A 253 8.62 25.18 0.19
N GLY A 254 9.05 25.28 -1.07
CA GLY A 254 10.44 25.10 -1.47
C GLY A 254 10.88 23.64 -1.45
N ASP A 255 10.87 23.02 -2.64
CA ASP A 255 11.25 21.62 -2.91
C ASP A 255 10.68 20.60 -1.90
N LYS A 256 9.49 20.88 -1.34
CA LYS A 256 8.86 20.04 -0.33
C LYS A 256 8.19 18.85 -0.97
N VAL A 257 8.25 17.74 -0.26
CA VAL A 257 7.50 16.53 -0.62
C VAL A 257 6.70 16.12 0.60
N TRP A 258 5.40 15.99 0.43
CA TRP A 258 4.51 15.53 1.48
C TRP A 258 4.08 14.10 1.18
N LEU A 259 4.08 13.24 2.19
CA LEU A 259 3.43 11.94 2.15
C LEU A 259 2.09 12.07 2.88
N GLY A 260 0.99 11.81 2.20
CA GLY A 260 -0.35 11.84 2.76
C GLY A 260 -0.94 10.44 2.86
N ALA A 261 -1.89 10.25 3.79
CA ALA A 261 -2.89 9.20 3.69
C ALA A 261 -4.26 9.85 3.61
N ALA A 262 -4.88 9.85 2.43
CA ALA A 262 -6.26 10.26 2.22
C ALA A 262 -7.18 9.05 2.38
N ILE A 263 -8.34 9.25 3.00
CA ILE A 263 -9.37 8.21 3.15
C ILE A 263 -10.67 8.78 2.62
N TYR A 264 -11.23 8.08 1.64
CA TYR A 264 -12.50 8.35 0.99
C TYR A 264 -13.51 7.35 1.53
N ASP A 265 -14.44 7.86 2.32
CA ASP A 265 -15.63 7.14 2.75
C ASP A 265 -16.67 7.27 1.63
N ASN A 266 -17.13 6.13 1.08
CA ASN A 266 -18.02 6.09 -0.08
C ASN A 266 -17.43 6.72 -1.37
N SER A 267 -16.28 6.21 -1.81
CA SER A 267 -15.53 6.67 -3.00
C SER A 267 -16.28 6.56 -4.33
N ASP A 268 -17.33 5.73 -4.43
CA ASP A 268 -18.25 5.69 -5.58
C ASP A 268 -18.96 7.04 -5.82
N SER A 269 -18.94 7.92 -4.82
CA SER A 269 -19.30 9.32 -4.96
C SER A 269 -18.03 10.17 -5.07
N PHE A 270 -17.73 10.64 -6.29
CA PHE A 270 -16.68 11.63 -6.62
C PHE A 270 -16.84 13.01 -5.91
N GLN A 271 -17.46 13.07 -4.72
CA GLN A 271 -17.87 14.29 -4.02
C GLN A 271 -17.49 14.33 -2.52
N GLY A 272 -16.91 13.27 -1.96
CA GLY A 272 -16.42 13.30 -0.57
C GLY A 272 -15.14 14.13 -0.43
N CYS A 273 -15.07 15.04 0.54
CA CYS A 273 -13.78 15.59 0.98
C CYS A 273 -13.07 14.49 1.79
N PRO A 274 -11.94 13.94 1.33
CA PRO A 274 -11.26 12.91 2.09
C PRO A 274 -10.78 13.47 3.42
N THR A 275 -10.79 12.63 4.45
CA THR A 275 -9.96 12.92 5.62
C THR A 275 -8.51 12.61 5.24
N ILE A 276 -7.61 13.52 5.55
CA ILE A 276 -6.19 13.38 5.20
C ILE A 276 -5.29 13.74 6.36
N LYS A 277 -4.21 12.98 6.50
CA LYS A 277 -3.09 13.32 7.37
C LYS A 277 -1.81 13.34 6.56
N TRP A 278 -1.02 14.40 6.75
CA TRP A 278 0.23 14.62 6.04
C TRP A 278 1.45 14.32 6.91
N PHE A 279 2.55 14.01 6.23
CA PHE A 279 3.86 13.72 6.81
C PHE A 279 4.92 14.41 5.95
N ASP A 280 5.87 15.13 6.58
CA ASP A 280 7.03 15.67 5.83
C ASP A 280 7.88 14.52 5.30
N ALA A 281 7.98 14.42 3.97
CA ALA A 281 8.76 13.43 3.24
C ALA A 281 9.90 14.06 2.41
N THR A 282 10.23 15.33 2.67
CA THR A 282 11.23 16.13 1.93
C THR A 282 12.62 15.51 1.92
N SER A 283 12.96 14.76 2.97
CA SER A 283 14.22 14.02 3.08
C SER A 283 14.36 12.90 2.05
N ARG A 284 13.26 12.52 1.37
CA ARG A 284 13.21 11.49 0.32
C ARG A 284 13.79 10.14 0.75
N HIS A 285 13.61 9.82 2.03
CA HIS A 285 13.91 8.51 2.58
C HIS A 285 12.95 7.43 2.04
N TRP A 286 13.27 6.17 2.31
CA TRP A 286 12.29 5.11 2.27
C TRP A 286 11.34 5.25 3.45
N TYR A 287 10.05 5.03 3.20
CA TYR A 287 9.02 4.94 4.22
C TYR A 287 8.36 3.56 4.13
N ASP A 288 8.24 2.87 5.26
CA ASP A 288 7.33 1.73 5.36
C ASP A 288 5.91 2.27 5.48
N TYR A 289 4.95 1.61 4.84
CA TYR A 289 3.52 1.80 5.12
C TYR A 289 2.91 0.49 5.61
N ASP A 290 1.93 0.59 6.52
CA ASP A 290 1.12 -0.53 7.01
C ASP A 290 -0.34 -0.07 7.09
N PHE A 291 -1.24 -0.78 6.43
CA PHE A 291 -2.68 -0.58 6.54
C PHE A 291 -3.37 -1.84 7.02
N THR A 292 -4.27 -1.66 7.99
CA THR A 292 -5.06 -2.73 8.58
C THR A 292 -6.52 -2.31 8.73
N ILE A 293 -7.43 -3.14 8.23
CA ILE A 293 -8.86 -3.08 8.52
C ILE A 293 -9.13 -3.91 9.78
N SER A 294 -9.65 -3.28 10.82
CA SER A 294 -10.09 -4.01 12.01
C SER A 294 -11.47 -4.62 11.82
N SER A 295 -11.78 -5.67 12.59
CA SER A 295 -13.11 -6.30 12.58
C SER A 295 -14.26 -5.38 13.01
N ALA A 296 -13.95 -4.21 13.55
CA ALA A 296 -14.92 -3.20 13.96
C ALA A 296 -15.13 -2.09 12.92
N GLY A 297 -14.55 -2.19 11.72
CA GLY A 297 -14.67 -1.14 10.70
C GLY A 297 -13.73 0.05 10.88
N THR A 298 -12.75 -0.05 11.79
CA THR A 298 -11.72 0.99 11.94
C THR A 298 -10.55 0.71 11.01
N TYR A 299 -10.12 1.73 10.27
CA TYR A 299 -8.93 1.73 9.41
C TYR A 299 -7.75 2.27 10.18
N TYR A 300 -6.70 1.48 10.25
CA TYR A 300 -5.43 1.88 10.86
C TYR A 300 -4.37 1.97 9.78
N ILE A 301 -3.72 3.13 9.69
CA ILE A 301 -2.64 3.40 8.74
C ILE A 301 -1.44 3.88 9.54
N TRP A 302 -0.29 3.29 9.28
CA TRP A 302 0.98 3.71 9.85
C TRP A 302 2.01 3.96 8.77
N PHE A 303 2.84 4.97 8.98
CA PHE A 303 4.07 5.16 8.24
C PHE A 303 5.27 5.15 9.17
N ARG A 304 6.36 4.55 8.70
CA ARG A 304 7.66 4.58 9.39
C ARG A 304 8.70 5.19 8.47
N ASP A 305 9.42 6.20 8.94
CA ASP A 305 10.65 6.64 8.27
C ASP A 305 11.75 5.59 8.53
N CYS A 306 12.20 4.90 7.48
CA CYS A 306 13.20 3.82 7.60
C CYS A 306 14.57 4.31 8.07
N THR A 307 14.85 5.62 8.00
CA THR A 307 16.12 6.20 8.45
C THR A 307 16.07 6.55 9.93
N THR A 308 14.96 7.13 10.40
CA THR A 308 14.85 7.57 11.80
C THR A 308 14.19 6.52 12.70
N GLY A 309 13.45 5.57 12.10
CA GLY A 309 12.63 4.59 12.80
C GLY A 309 11.37 5.17 13.43
N SER A 310 11.06 6.45 13.17
CA SER A 310 9.90 7.14 13.74
C SER A 310 8.61 6.70 13.06
N TRP A 311 7.58 6.44 13.86
CA TRP A 311 6.26 6.04 13.40
C TRP A 311 5.28 7.20 13.46
N LYS A 312 4.36 7.25 12.49
CA LYS A 312 3.24 8.20 12.43
C LYS A 312 1.96 7.43 12.12
N GLU A 313 0.80 7.96 12.52
CA GLU A 313 -0.47 7.24 12.39
C GLU A 313 -1.63 8.10 11.84
N HIS A 314 -2.49 7.42 11.07
CA HIS A 314 -3.84 7.85 10.76
C HIS A 314 -4.83 6.75 11.12
N ILE A 315 -5.79 7.08 11.98
CA ILE A 315 -6.89 6.19 12.35
C ILE A 315 -8.18 6.81 11.83
N TYR A 316 -9.01 6.00 11.17
CA TYR A 316 -10.35 6.38 10.73
C TYR A 316 -11.38 5.41 11.27
N TYR A 317 -12.50 5.94 11.75
CA TYR A 317 -13.59 5.18 12.33
C TYR A 317 -14.79 5.28 11.40
N ASP A 318 -14.95 4.30 10.53
CA ASP A 318 -16.15 4.13 9.74
C ASP A 318 -17.25 3.52 10.63
N ASN A 319 -18.36 4.24 10.80
CA ASN A 319 -19.40 3.88 11.77
C ASN A 319 -20.75 3.55 11.13
N ASP A 320 -20.88 3.67 9.81
CA ASP A 320 -22.12 3.55 9.07
C ASP A 320 -22.10 2.39 8.09
N ASP A 321 -21.06 2.26 7.27
CA ASP A 321 -20.93 1.26 6.23
C ASP A 321 -19.49 0.72 6.07
N PRO A 322 -18.88 0.20 7.15
CA PRO A 322 -17.48 -0.19 7.15
C PRO A 322 -17.16 -1.29 6.16
N SER A 323 -16.13 -1.02 5.36
CA SER A 323 -15.46 -2.02 4.56
C SER A 323 -14.82 -3.11 5.42
N ALA A 324 -14.77 -4.33 4.89
CA ALA A 324 -14.26 -5.52 5.55
C ALA A 324 -13.01 -6.09 4.88
N SER A 325 -12.72 -5.73 3.64
CA SER A 325 -11.55 -6.23 2.91
C SER A 325 -11.09 -5.32 1.77
N ILE A 326 -9.84 -5.52 1.34
CA ILE A 326 -9.25 -4.88 0.14
C ILE A 326 -9.67 -5.69 -1.08
N ASN A 327 -10.19 -5.02 -2.11
CA ASN A 327 -10.61 -5.66 -3.37
C ASN A 327 -9.69 -5.33 -4.56
N ARG A 328 -8.96 -4.21 -4.50
CA ARG A 328 -8.07 -3.75 -5.56
C ARG A 328 -7.00 -2.82 -4.99
N ILE A 329 -5.82 -2.86 -5.60
CA ILE A 329 -4.78 -1.87 -5.39
C ILE A 329 -4.41 -1.23 -6.73
N CYS A 330 -4.04 0.04 -6.68
CA CYS A 330 -3.67 0.81 -7.86
C CYS A 330 -2.40 1.63 -7.57
N GLY A 331 -1.53 1.78 -8.56
CA GLY A 331 -0.55 2.86 -8.54
C GLY A 331 -0.96 3.92 -9.55
N SER A 332 -0.87 5.19 -9.18
CA SER A 332 -1.30 6.31 -10.03
C SER A 332 -0.24 7.40 -10.13
N ALA A 333 -0.23 8.09 -11.26
CA ALA A 333 0.46 9.36 -11.44
C ALA A 333 -0.54 10.36 -12.04
N GLU A 334 -0.72 11.48 -11.37
CA GLU A 334 -1.71 12.51 -11.70
C GLU A 334 -1.08 13.91 -11.73
N ILE A 335 -1.55 14.74 -12.67
CA ILE A 335 -1.18 16.15 -12.77
C ILE A 335 -2.42 17.01 -12.98
N TYR A 336 -2.54 18.03 -12.14
CA TYR A 336 -3.48 19.12 -12.30
C TYR A 336 -2.79 20.29 -12.99
N ALA A 337 -3.17 20.56 -14.23
CA ALA A 337 -2.66 21.69 -15.00
C ALA A 337 -3.74 22.75 -15.22
N ASP A 338 -3.72 23.82 -14.42
CA ASP A 338 -4.68 24.95 -14.51
C ASP A 338 -4.69 25.64 -15.88
N VAL A 339 -3.59 25.52 -16.61
CA VAL A 339 -3.38 26.03 -17.96
C VAL A 339 -2.56 25.00 -18.74
N PRO A 340 -2.58 25.04 -20.09
CA PRO A 340 -1.68 24.19 -20.88
C PRO A 340 -0.24 24.32 -20.38
N VAL A 341 0.43 23.19 -20.18
CA VAL A 341 1.79 23.13 -19.65
C VAL A 341 2.73 23.97 -20.54
N GLN A 342 3.27 25.04 -19.97
CA GLN A 342 4.15 26.01 -20.65
C GLN A 342 5.59 25.98 -20.14
N TYR A 343 5.85 25.23 -19.07
CA TYR A 343 7.14 25.14 -18.39
C TYR A 343 7.49 23.67 -18.15
N SER A 344 8.79 23.36 -18.16
CA SER A 344 9.27 22.00 -17.90
C SER A 344 9.19 21.66 -16.42
N PHE A 345 8.69 20.46 -16.13
CA PHE A 345 8.72 19.86 -14.80
C PHE A 345 9.12 18.39 -14.93
N GLU A 346 9.64 17.83 -13.84
CA GLU A 346 9.86 16.40 -13.66
C GLU A 346 9.55 16.06 -12.19
N ALA A 347 8.70 15.08 -11.95
CA ALA A 347 8.56 14.43 -10.66
C ALA A 347 8.72 12.92 -10.85
N ILE A 348 9.46 12.28 -9.95
CA ILE A 348 9.67 10.83 -9.97
C ILE A 348 9.38 10.28 -8.58
N THR A 349 8.65 9.18 -8.51
CA THR A 349 8.66 8.27 -7.36
C THR A 349 9.41 7.01 -7.78
N ASP A 350 10.58 6.79 -7.15
CA ASP A 350 11.51 5.71 -7.49
C ASP A 350 10.78 4.37 -7.50
N ARG A 351 10.22 3.97 -6.36
CA ARG A 351 9.35 2.79 -6.28
C ARG A 351 8.33 2.92 -5.17
N MET A 352 7.13 2.42 -5.46
CA MET A 352 6.21 1.91 -4.46
C MET A 352 6.13 0.39 -4.59
N ILE A 353 6.33 -0.31 -3.48
CA ILE A 353 6.45 -1.78 -3.44
C ILE A 353 5.45 -2.28 -2.40
N ASP A 354 4.50 -3.11 -2.84
CA ASP A 354 3.68 -3.88 -1.93
C ASP A 354 4.45 -5.16 -1.58
N GLU A 355 4.66 -5.41 -0.29
CA GLU A 355 5.53 -6.49 0.17
C GLU A 355 4.75 -7.69 0.69
N TYR A 356 3.73 -7.45 1.52
CA TYR A 356 2.91 -8.50 2.09
C TYR A 356 1.46 -8.10 2.24
N VAL A 357 0.63 -9.13 2.20
CA VAL A 357 -0.79 -9.07 2.51
C VAL A 357 -1.06 -10.00 3.66
N ARG A 358 -1.91 -9.59 4.61
CA ARG A 358 -2.54 -10.53 5.54
C ARG A 358 -4.02 -10.65 5.25
N THR A 359 -4.50 -11.88 5.34
CA THR A 359 -5.91 -12.21 5.16
C THR A 359 -6.64 -12.39 6.47
N ASN A 360 -7.97 -12.33 6.40
CA ASN A 360 -8.86 -12.46 7.54
C ASN A 360 -8.76 -13.80 8.30
N ASP A 361 -8.16 -14.83 7.69
CA ASP A 361 -7.81 -16.10 8.33
C ASP A 361 -6.41 -16.11 8.98
N GLY A 362 -5.74 -14.95 9.02
CA GLY A 362 -4.45 -14.74 9.67
C GLY A 362 -3.22 -15.05 8.80
N LEU A 363 -3.41 -15.57 7.58
CA LEU A 363 -2.29 -15.96 6.71
C LEU A 363 -1.60 -14.75 6.08
N THR A 364 -0.27 -14.77 6.10
CA THR A 364 0.56 -13.82 5.35
C THR A 364 0.88 -14.36 3.95
N LYS A 365 0.63 -13.56 2.92
CA LYS A 365 0.86 -13.86 1.50
C LYS A 365 1.71 -12.79 0.83
N LEU A 366 2.32 -13.14 -0.29
CA LEU A 366 2.88 -12.14 -1.20
C LEU A 366 1.76 -11.51 -2.05
N PRO A 367 1.80 -10.21 -2.34
CA PRO A 367 0.75 -9.52 -3.10
C PRO A 367 0.44 -10.15 -4.45
N GLY A 368 1.44 -10.66 -5.19
CA GLY A 368 1.25 -11.35 -6.47
C GLY A 368 0.58 -12.73 -6.39
N GLU A 369 0.39 -13.28 -5.18
CA GLU A 369 -0.48 -14.45 -4.96
C GLU A 369 -1.95 -14.06 -4.79
N VAL A 370 -2.20 -12.83 -4.34
CA VAL A 370 -3.51 -12.30 -3.95
C VAL A 370 -4.13 -11.47 -5.06
N PHE A 371 -3.34 -10.60 -5.68
CA PHE A 371 -3.77 -9.67 -6.70
C PHE A 371 -3.25 -10.06 -8.08
N SER A 372 -4.08 -9.87 -9.09
CA SER A 372 -3.75 -10.07 -10.50
C SER A 372 -3.82 -8.77 -11.26
N TRP A 373 -2.88 -8.57 -12.19
CA TRP A 373 -2.91 -7.45 -13.13
C TRP A 373 -4.27 -7.35 -13.81
N ALA A 374 -4.87 -6.15 -13.79
CA ALA A 374 -6.11 -5.86 -14.48
C ALA A 374 -5.82 -5.07 -15.77
N ALA A 375 -5.45 -3.79 -15.65
CA ALA A 375 -5.27 -2.91 -16.79
C ALA A 375 -4.45 -1.65 -16.43
N TYR A 376 -4.00 -0.95 -17.48
CA TYR A 376 -3.67 0.47 -17.37
C TYR A 376 -4.88 1.29 -17.81
N THR A 377 -5.39 2.17 -16.95
CA THR A 377 -6.39 3.19 -17.29
C THR A 377 -5.73 4.57 -17.30
N GLY A 378 -6.42 5.57 -17.85
CA GLY A 378 -5.85 6.92 -17.91
C GLY A 378 -6.74 7.95 -18.58
N GLU A 379 -6.61 9.18 -18.10
CA GLU A 379 -7.18 10.40 -18.66
C GLU A 379 -6.01 11.22 -19.21
N ASP A 380 -6.00 11.54 -20.49
CA ASP A 380 -4.94 12.34 -21.14
C ASP A 380 -3.50 12.07 -20.61
N ARG A 381 -2.94 10.90 -20.95
CA ARG A 381 -1.61 10.42 -20.48
C ARG A 381 -0.41 11.16 -21.08
N THR A 382 -0.57 12.43 -21.44
CA THR A 382 0.46 13.21 -22.13
C THR A 382 1.70 13.42 -21.27
N TYR A 383 1.52 13.58 -19.95
CA TYR A 383 2.59 13.92 -19.02
C TYR A 383 2.81 12.88 -17.91
N CYS A 384 1.93 11.90 -17.80
CA CYS A 384 1.94 10.90 -16.73
C CYS A 384 2.36 9.55 -17.28
N PHE A 385 3.35 8.92 -16.64
CA PHE A 385 3.93 7.67 -17.05
C PHE A 385 4.06 6.72 -15.87
N MET A 386 3.53 5.51 -16.06
CA MET A 386 3.56 4.45 -15.06
C MET A 386 4.22 3.19 -15.60
N ASN A 387 5.07 2.59 -14.77
CA ASN A 387 5.54 1.23 -14.99
C ASN A 387 5.18 0.38 -13.78
N ALA A 388 4.42 -0.69 -14.00
CA ALA A 388 3.98 -1.63 -12.98
C ALA A 388 4.39 -3.06 -13.35
N TRP A 389 4.88 -3.82 -12.38
CA TRP A 389 5.25 -5.22 -12.59
C TRP A 389 5.22 -6.02 -11.27
N ILE A 390 5.18 -7.35 -11.39
CA ILE A 390 5.35 -8.27 -10.27
C ILE A 390 6.79 -8.79 -10.29
N ALA A 391 7.53 -8.62 -9.20
CA ALA A 391 8.88 -9.13 -9.01
C ALA A 391 8.97 -9.95 -7.71
N SER A 392 9.32 -11.24 -7.81
CA SER A 392 9.42 -12.14 -6.67
C SER A 392 8.15 -12.14 -5.80
N GLY A 393 6.98 -12.08 -6.43
CA GLY A 393 5.66 -12.02 -5.77
C GLY A 393 5.29 -10.66 -5.17
N ARG A 394 6.17 -9.65 -5.18
CA ARG A 394 5.86 -8.28 -4.76
C ARG A 394 5.35 -7.49 -5.96
N ILE A 395 4.35 -6.62 -5.75
CA ILE A 395 3.88 -5.69 -6.78
C ILE A 395 4.71 -4.42 -6.65
N THR A 396 5.21 -3.89 -7.77
CA THR A 396 6.03 -2.68 -7.78
C THR A 396 5.55 -1.74 -8.85
N THR A 397 5.50 -0.46 -8.51
CA THR A 397 5.19 0.63 -9.42
C THR A 397 6.30 1.68 -9.40
N TYR A 398 6.58 2.26 -10.56
CA TYR A 398 7.42 3.43 -10.79
C TYR A 398 6.53 4.50 -11.43
N HIS A 399 6.66 5.74 -10.96
CA HIS A 399 5.76 6.84 -11.27
C HIS A 399 6.60 8.01 -11.77
N GLU A 400 6.23 8.58 -12.90
CA GLU A 400 6.91 9.71 -13.49
C GLU A 400 5.91 10.67 -14.12
N CYS A 401 6.08 11.95 -13.79
CA CYS A 401 5.39 13.05 -14.41
C CYS A 401 6.44 13.96 -15.04
N ASP A 402 6.47 14.08 -16.37
CA ASP A 402 7.47 14.88 -17.11
C ASP A 402 6.81 15.65 -18.26
N SER A 403 7.24 16.89 -18.46
CA SER A 403 6.80 17.72 -19.57
C SER A 403 7.88 18.14 -20.54
N THR A 404 9.11 17.60 -20.47
CA THR A 404 10.27 17.95 -21.32
C THR A 404 9.95 18.75 -22.60
N LEU A 405 10.00 20.08 -22.47
CA LEU A 405 9.66 21.07 -23.51
C LEU A 405 10.85 21.50 -24.37
#